data_AF-A0A5U9A900-F1
#
_entry.id   AF-A0A5U9A900-F1
#
_cell.length_a   1.000
_cell.length_b   1.000
_cell.length_c   1.000
_cell.angle_alpha   90.00
_cell.angle_beta   90.00
_cell.angle_gamma   90.00
#
_symmetry.space_group_name_H-M   'P 1'
#
loop_
_entity.id
_entity.type
_entity.pdbx_description
1 polymer ?
#
loop_
_entity_poly.entity_id
_entity_poly.type
_entity_poly.pdbx_seq_one_letter_code
_entity_poly.pdbx_strand_id
1 'polypeptide(L)'
;MSKKQLPAAPAGRPCARVTCETLPSALDRWNGGIKAAATDDNSISVFDVIGQDYWGEGVTAKRIAGALRVMNGADVTVNINSPGGDIFEGLAIYNLLREYQGKVTVKVLGIAASAASVIAMAGDDIQIGRGAFLMIHNCWVVAMGNRHDFAELSASLEPFDNAMADIYAARSGLDMATVQKLMDAESYIGGSDAVEKGLADSLLSADAVSDGDETPAAALRKLDALLAKSNTPRSERRKLIKALSGGMSGAATNHDGTPGAAEEIKPEIINSLENALAALVR
;
A
#
# COMPACT_ATOMS: atom_id res chain seq x y z
N MET A 1 6.81 74.11 11.51
CA MET A 1 5.40 74.04 11.08
C MET A 1 4.64 73.13 12.02
N SER A 2 3.45 73.54 12.45
CA SER A 2 2.59 72.83 13.42
C SER A 2 2.06 71.52 12.83
N LYS A 3 1.92 70.46 13.65
CA LYS A 3 1.34 69.14 13.29
C LYS A 3 -0.11 69.19 12.74
N LYS A 4 -0.73 70.37 12.67
CA LYS A 4 -2.09 70.59 12.14
C LYS A 4 -2.15 70.96 10.64
N GLN A 5 -1.02 71.02 9.94
CA GLN A 5 -0.96 71.32 8.50
C GLN A 5 -0.19 70.23 7.76
N LEU A 6 -0.81 69.06 7.59
CA LEU A 6 -0.41 68.10 6.57
C LEU A 6 -1.25 68.37 5.31
N PRO A 7 -0.66 68.30 4.10
CA PRO A 7 -1.45 68.39 2.87
C PRO A 7 -2.46 67.23 2.84
N ALA A 8 -3.71 67.54 2.50
CA ALA A 8 -4.75 66.52 2.38
C ALA A 8 -4.33 65.48 1.33
N ALA A 9 -4.43 64.20 1.67
CA ALA A 9 -4.19 63.11 0.72
C ALA A 9 -5.18 63.26 -0.45
N PRO A 10 -4.73 63.14 -1.71
CA PRO A 10 -5.63 63.24 -2.85
C PRO A 10 -6.74 62.19 -2.72
N ALA A 11 -7.99 62.65 -2.80
CA ALA A 11 -9.16 61.79 -2.78
C ALA A 11 -9.25 61.01 -4.10
N GLY A 12 -8.51 59.91 -4.20
CA GLY A 12 -8.52 59.01 -5.34
C GLY A 12 -7.60 57.83 -5.10
N ARG A 13 -8.11 56.60 -5.27
CA ARG A 13 -7.27 55.40 -5.31
C ARG A 13 -6.23 55.57 -6.45
N PRO A 14 -4.94 55.24 -6.24
CA PRO A 14 -3.90 55.36 -7.29
C PRO A 14 -4.16 54.52 -8.54
N CYS A 15 -5.13 53.60 -8.47
CA CYS A 15 -5.44 52.64 -9.51
C CYS A 15 -6.94 52.32 -9.51
N ALA A 16 -7.76 53.25 -10.05
CA ALA A 16 -9.21 53.05 -10.23
C ALA A 16 -9.57 51.87 -11.18
N ARG A 17 -8.58 51.27 -11.86
CA ARG A 17 -8.75 50.16 -12.81
C ARG A 17 -8.32 48.79 -12.28
N VAL A 18 -7.84 48.69 -11.03
CA VAL A 18 -7.50 47.40 -10.43
C VAL A 18 -8.66 46.99 -9.55
N THR A 19 -9.53 46.14 -10.10
CA THR A 19 -10.57 45.45 -9.35
C THR A 19 -10.05 44.05 -8.99
N CYS A 20 -10.32 43.57 -7.78
CA CYS A 20 -10.09 42.17 -7.41
C CYS A 20 -11.26 41.28 -7.86
N GLU A 21 -12.06 41.77 -8.80
CA GLU A 21 -13.21 41.05 -9.33
C GLU A 21 -12.71 40.02 -10.34
N THR A 22 -13.26 38.81 -10.25
CA THR A 22 -12.96 37.74 -11.20
C THR A 22 -13.33 38.18 -12.61
N LEU A 23 -12.38 38.10 -13.53
CA LEU A 23 -12.60 38.43 -14.93
C LEU A 23 -13.79 37.62 -15.49
N PRO A 24 -14.66 38.21 -16.34
CA PRO A 24 -15.75 37.48 -16.98
C PRO A 24 -15.27 36.25 -17.76
N SER A 25 -14.11 36.37 -18.42
CA SER A 25 -13.46 35.26 -19.11
C SER A 25 -12.96 34.15 -18.18
N ALA A 26 -12.69 34.46 -16.91
CA ALA A 26 -12.36 33.47 -15.89
C ALA A 26 -13.61 32.74 -15.41
N LEU A 27 -14.76 33.42 -15.31
CA LEU A 27 -16.07 32.82 -15.00
C LEU A 27 -16.57 31.93 -16.16
N ASP A 28 -16.41 32.35 -17.40
CA ASP A 28 -16.79 31.56 -18.59
C ASP A 28 -15.96 30.27 -18.73
N ARG A 29 -14.71 30.30 -18.24
CA ARG A 29 -13.79 29.15 -18.18
C ARG A 29 -13.92 28.36 -16.88
N TRP A 30 -14.60 28.89 -15.88
CA TRP A 30 -14.78 28.25 -14.59
C TRP A 30 -15.87 27.19 -14.72
N ASN A 31 -15.46 25.94 -14.60
CA ASN A 31 -16.38 24.81 -14.55
C ASN A 31 -16.39 24.26 -13.13
N GLY A 32 -17.43 24.61 -12.35
CA GLY A 32 -17.62 24.11 -10.99
C GLY A 32 -17.85 22.59 -10.90
N GLY A 33 -18.03 21.90 -12.03
CA GLY A 33 -18.06 20.45 -12.14
C GLY A 33 -16.68 19.81 -12.28
N ILE A 34 -15.63 20.58 -12.62
CA ILE A 34 -14.24 20.11 -12.59
C ILE A 34 -13.80 20.09 -11.13
N LYS A 35 -13.99 18.95 -10.50
CA LYS A 35 -13.31 18.60 -9.25
C LYS A 35 -12.01 17.91 -9.63
N ALA A 36 -10.99 18.03 -8.79
CA ALA A 36 -9.87 17.11 -8.88
C ALA A 36 -10.45 15.69 -8.90
N ALA A 37 -9.99 14.83 -9.82
CA ALA A 37 -10.30 13.42 -9.74
C ALA A 37 -9.85 12.97 -8.34
N ALA A 38 -10.80 12.66 -7.47
CA ALA A 38 -10.46 11.90 -6.29
C ALA A 38 -9.96 10.58 -6.85
N THR A 39 -8.64 10.36 -6.79
CA THR A 39 -8.16 8.99 -6.76
C THR A 39 -8.88 8.36 -5.58
N ASP A 40 -9.77 7.40 -5.85
CA ASP A 40 -10.63 6.70 -4.89
C ASP A 40 -9.85 5.89 -3.83
N ASP A 41 -8.59 6.24 -3.58
CA ASP A 41 -7.74 5.58 -2.61
C ASP A 41 -8.01 6.22 -1.24
N ASN A 42 -9.04 5.71 -0.56
CA ASN A 42 -9.24 5.88 0.88
C ASN A 42 -7.98 5.43 1.61
N SER A 43 -7.03 6.34 1.76
CA SER A 43 -5.70 6.04 2.23
C SER A 43 -5.33 6.94 3.40
N ILE A 44 -4.67 6.34 4.39
CA ILE A 44 -4.18 6.99 5.59
C ILE A 44 -2.67 6.79 5.64
N SER A 45 -1.92 7.89 5.73
CA SER A 45 -0.45 7.83 5.80
C SER A 45 0.03 8.05 7.22
N VAL A 46 0.76 7.06 7.74
CA VAL A 46 1.45 7.05 9.04
C VAL A 46 2.96 7.15 8.78
N PHE A 47 3.41 8.35 8.41
CA PHE A 47 4.79 8.62 7.95
C PHE A 47 5.61 9.45 8.94
N ASP A 48 5.16 9.53 10.17
CA ASP A 48 5.75 10.37 11.21
C ASP A 48 5.68 9.65 12.56
N VAL A 49 6.25 10.28 13.59
CA VAL A 49 6.19 9.82 14.97
C VAL A 49 4.74 9.63 15.41
N ILE A 50 4.48 8.55 16.14
CA ILE A 50 3.18 8.31 16.76
C ILE A 50 3.02 9.23 17.97
N GLY A 51 1.93 9.97 18.00
CA GLY A 51 1.70 11.07 18.92
C GLY A 51 2.04 12.41 18.30
N GLN A 52 2.51 13.34 19.14
CA GLN A 52 2.80 14.71 18.74
C GLN A 52 4.20 15.10 19.22
N ASP A 53 5.02 15.64 18.32
CA ASP A 53 6.33 16.17 18.65
C ASP A 53 6.26 17.59 19.24
N TYR A 54 7.41 18.16 19.58
CA TYR A 54 7.50 19.51 20.15
C TYR A 54 7.04 20.64 19.21
N TRP A 55 6.96 20.38 17.90
CA TRP A 55 6.52 21.34 16.89
C TRP A 55 5.05 21.15 16.51
N GLY A 56 4.41 20.15 17.10
CA GLY A 56 3.02 19.83 16.89
C GLY A 56 2.77 18.90 15.70
N GLU A 57 3.82 18.36 15.09
CA GLU A 57 3.78 17.41 13.99
C GLU A 57 3.69 15.97 14.54
N GLY A 58 3.35 15.00 13.68
CA GLY A 58 3.10 13.62 14.10
C GLY A 58 1.74 13.03 13.68
N VAL A 59 1.55 11.77 14.07
CA VAL A 59 0.35 10.98 13.79
C VAL A 59 -0.39 10.70 15.10
N THR A 60 -1.52 11.38 15.29
CA THR A 60 -2.36 11.23 16.49
C THR A 60 -3.63 10.45 16.21
N ALA A 61 -4.18 9.82 17.25
CA ALA A 61 -5.48 9.16 17.23
C ALA A 61 -6.59 10.10 16.75
N LYS A 62 -6.54 11.38 17.13
CA LYS A 62 -7.48 12.42 16.67
C LYS A 62 -7.47 12.58 15.14
N ARG A 63 -6.28 12.60 14.53
CA ARG A 63 -6.12 12.73 13.07
C ARG A 63 -6.68 11.49 12.37
N ILE A 64 -6.33 10.30 12.85
CA ILE A 64 -6.80 9.03 12.28
C ILE A 64 -8.33 8.91 12.41
N ALA A 65 -8.89 9.18 13.59
CA ALA A 65 -10.34 9.19 13.80
C ALA A 65 -11.05 10.21 12.90
N GLY A 66 -10.41 11.35 12.60
CA GLY A 66 -10.90 12.32 11.62
C GLY A 66 -10.99 11.73 10.22
N ALA A 67 -9.91 11.08 9.77
CA ALA A 67 -9.85 10.44 8.46
C ALA A 67 -10.88 9.30 8.32
N LEU A 68 -10.96 8.41 9.31
CA LEU A 68 -11.91 7.28 9.30
C LEU A 68 -13.38 7.76 9.24
N ARG A 69 -13.71 8.87 9.92
CA ARG A 69 -15.05 9.47 9.84
C ARG A 69 -15.40 9.97 8.43
N VAL A 70 -14.41 10.49 7.69
CA VAL A 70 -14.62 10.93 6.31
C VAL A 70 -14.83 9.74 5.38
N MET A 71 -14.13 8.63 5.62
CA MET A 71 -14.24 7.40 4.82
C MET A 71 -15.55 6.64 5.07
N ASN A 72 -16.21 6.87 6.22
CA ASN A 72 -17.59 6.47 6.50
C ASN A 72 -17.89 4.97 6.24
N GLY A 73 -16.98 4.09 6.68
CA GLY A 73 -17.13 2.64 6.57
C GLY A 73 -16.68 2.05 5.23
N ALA A 74 -16.17 2.86 4.31
CA ALA A 74 -15.51 2.35 3.11
C ALA A 74 -14.14 1.73 3.47
N ASP A 75 -13.70 0.76 2.69
CA ASP A 75 -12.39 0.12 2.86
C ASP A 75 -11.26 1.16 2.84
N VAL A 76 -10.25 0.94 3.68
CA VAL A 76 -9.16 1.87 3.91
C VAL A 76 -7.80 1.18 3.78
N THR A 77 -6.84 1.87 3.16
CA THR A 77 -5.44 1.47 3.15
C THR A 77 -4.62 2.35 4.09
N VAL A 78 -3.98 1.76 5.09
CA VAL A 78 -3.08 2.44 6.02
C VAL A 78 -1.63 2.18 5.61
N ASN A 79 -0.95 3.20 5.11
CA ASN A 79 0.46 3.12 4.72
C ASN A 79 1.34 3.53 5.90
N ILE A 80 2.23 2.64 6.36
CA ILE A 80 3.08 2.85 7.53
C ILE A 80 4.55 2.95 7.09
N ASN A 81 5.19 4.03 7.52
CA ASN A 81 6.63 4.23 7.51
C ASN A 81 7.00 5.12 8.70
N SER A 82 7.00 4.54 9.89
CA SER A 82 7.09 5.29 11.16
C SER A 82 8.04 4.61 12.15
N PRO A 83 8.86 5.41 12.87
CA PRO A 83 9.71 4.90 13.95
C PRO A 83 8.94 4.55 15.23
N GLY A 84 7.62 4.72 15.26
CA GLY A 84 6.81 4.61 16.46
C GLY A 84 6.74 5.92 17.22
N GLY A 85 6.54 5.85 18.54
CA GLY A 85 6.37 7.03 19.38
C GLY A 85 5.61 6.68 20.66
N ASP A 86 4.63 7.51 21.01
CA ASP A 86 3.79 7.33 22.19
C ASP A 86 2.92 6.07 22.09
N ILE A 87 3.00 5.21 23.10
CA ILE A 87 2.29 3.93 23.12
C ILE A 87 0.79 4.10 23.32
N PHE A 88 0.33 5.11 24.05
CA PHE A 88 -1.10 5.32 24.29
C PHE A 88 -1.80 5.85 23.04
N GLU A 89 -1.17 6.77 22.31
CA GLU A 89 -1.60 7.19 20.98
C GLU A 89 -1.58 6.00 20.01
N GLY A 90 -0.55 5.15 20.06
CA GLY A 90 -0.47 3.93 19.27
C GLY A 90 -1.62 2.96 19.52
N LEU A 91 -1.89 2.65 20.79
CA LEU A 91 -2.99 1.77 21.20
C LEU A 91 -4.36 2.38 20.87
N ALA A 92 -4.53 3.69 21.01
CA ALA A 92 -5.75 4.37 20.61
C ALA A 92 -5.98 4.25 19.09
N ILE A 93 -4.94 4.46 18.27
CA ILE A 93 -5.02 4.27 16.81
C ILE A 93 -5.32 2.80 16.48
N TYR A 94 -4.63 1.84 17.12
CA TYR A 94 -4.89 0.42 16.95
C TYR A 94 -6.36 0.08 17.19
N ASN A 95 -6.93 0.54 18.31
CA ASN A 95 -8.33 0.28 18.65
C ASN A 95 -9.30 0.96 17.68
N LEU A 96 -9.03 2.20 17.28
CA LEU A 96 -9.85 2.92 16.28
C LEU A 96 -9.91 2.17 14.94
N LEU A 97 -8.80 1.57 14.51
CA LEU A 97 -8.74 0.77 13.29
C LEU A 97 -9.47 -0.57 13.47
N ARG A 98 -9.31 -1.24 14.62
CA ARG A 98 -10.01 -2.50 14.94
C ARG A 98 -11.53 -2.35 15.05
N GLU A 99 -12.01 -1.20 15.50
CA GLU A 99 -13.44 -0.87 15.60
C GLU A 99 -14.05 -0.39 14.27
N TYR A 100 -13.22 -0.12 13.26
CA TYR A 100 -13.68 0.39 11.98
C TYR A 100 -14.45 -0.67 11.19
N GLN A 101 -15.57 -0.28 10.56
CA GLN A 101 -16.46 -1.22 9.87
C GLN A 101 -15.95 -1.67 8.49
N GLY A 102 -15.20 -0.79 7.81
CA GLY A 102 -14.62 -1.10 6.51
C GLY A 102 -13.38 -1.96 6.66
N LYS A 103 -12.98 -2.66 5.58
CA LYS A 103 -11.75 -3.47 5.60
C LYS A 103 -10.53 -2.55 5.77
N VAL A 104 -9.67 -2.87 6.73
CA VAL A 104 -8.41 -2.16 6.97
C VAL A 104 -7.27 -2.94 6.36
N THR A 105 -6.70 -2.43 5.27
CA THR A 105 -5.46 -2.97 4.67
C THR A 105 -4.27 -2.16 5.15
N VAL A 106 -3.33 -2.78 5.86
CA VAL A 106 -2.09 -2.14 6.29
C VAL A 106 -0.98 -2.45 5.31
N LYS A 107 -0.20 -1.44 4.94
CA LYS A 107 0.99 -1.56 4.09
C LYS A 107 2.21 -1.00 4.79
N VAL A 108 3.14 -1.84 5.18
CA VAL A 108 4.44 -1.44 5.75
C VAL A 108 5.42 -1.21 4.62
N LEU A 109 5.74 0.06 4.36
CA LEU A 109 6.52 0.48 3.19
C LEU A 109 8.03 0.44 3.44
N GLY A 110 8.46 0.83 4.63
CA GLY A 110 9.87 0.90 5.02
C GLY A 110 10.07 0.35 6.42
N ILE A 111 9.50 1.02 7.42
CA ILE A 111 9.54 0.54 8.80
C ILE A 111 8.22 0.77 9.53
N ALA A 112 7.79 -0.21 10.32
CA ALA A 112 6.84 0.00 11.40
C ALA A 112 7.52 -0.42 12.70
N ALA A 113 8.03 0.54 13.45
CA ALA A 113 8.75 0.30 14.69
C ALA A 113 7.93 0.68 15.93
N SER A 114 8.14 -0.03 17.03
CA SER A 114 7.58 0.33 18.34
C SER A 114 6.04 0.52 18.27
N ALA A 115 5.48 1.64 18.74
CA ALA A 115 4.05 1.91 18.65
C ALA A 115 3.46 1.76 17.22
N ALA A 116 4.25 1.97 16.16
CA ALA A 116 3.80 1.80 14.78
C ALA A 116 3.66 0.32 14.37
N SER A 117 4.48 -0.60 14.91
CA SER A 117 4.27 -2.03 14.70
C SER A 117 3.02 -2.52 15.42
N VAL A 118 2.69 -1.98 16.58
CA VAL A 118 1.38 -2.23 17.24
C VAL A 118 0.23 -1.79 16.34
N ILE A 119 0.27 -0.57 15.80
CA ILE A 119 -0.75 -0.08 14.85
C ILE A 119 -0.87 -1.01 13.64
N ALA A 120 0.25 -1.52 13.12
CA ALA A 120 0.24 -2.41 11.97
C ALA A 120 -0.60 -3.68 12.22
N MET A 121 -0.57 -4.20 13.45
CA MET A 121 -1.33 -5.40 13.84
C MET A 121 -2.86 -5.19 13.84
N ALA A 122 -3.35 -3.95 13.64
CA ALA A 122 -4.78 -3.67 13.56
C ALA A 122 -5.41 -4.06 12.20
N GLY A 123 -4.60 -4.30 11.17
CA GLY A 123 -5.08 -4.57 9.81
C GLY A 123 -5.79 -5.91 9.68
N ASP A 124 -6.85 -5.95 8.86
CA ASP A 124 -7.46 -7.20 8.40
C ASP A 124 -6.57 -7.91 7.38
N ASP A 125 -5.85 -7.13 6.56
CA ASP A 125 -4.81 -7.58 5.63
C ASP A 125 -3.54 -6.75 5.84
N ILE A 126 -2.43 -7.39 6.22
CA ILE A 126 -1.14 -6.74 6.48
C ILE A 126 -0.15 -7.15 5.39
N GLN A 127 0.26 -6.16 4.60
CA GLN A 127 1.23 -6.32 3.53
C GLN A 127 2.54 -5.61 3.91
N ILE A 128 3.68 -6.24 3.68
CA ILE A 128 4.99 -5.69 4.02
C ILE A 128 5.93 -5.71 2.81
N GLY A 129 6.68 -4.63 2.59
CA GLY A 129 7.70 -4.59 1.54
C GLY A 129 8.80 -5.63 1.80
N ARG A 130 9.37 -6.20 0.74
CA ARG A 130 10.46 -7.18 0.88
C ARG A 130 11.67 -6.63 1.65
N GLY A 131 11.98 -5.35 1.42
CA GLY A 131 13.04 -4.62 2.12
C GLY A 131 12.56 -3.84 3.34
N ALA A 132 11.33 -4.05 3.79
CA ALA A 132 10.75 -3.37 4.94
C ALA A 132 10.89 -4.20 6.21
N PHE A 133 10.75 -3.54 7.36
CA PHE A 133 10.97 -4.14 8.68
C PHE A 133 9.81 -3.82 9.63
N LEU A 134 9.45 -4.81 10.44
CA LEU A 134 8.81 -4.58 11.73
C LEU A 134 9.92 -4.50 12.78
N MET A 135 9.82 -3.56 13.71
CA MET A 135 10.66 -3.55 14.90
C MET A 135 9.78 -3.61 16.13
N ILE A 136 9.99 -4.62 16.96
CA ILE A 136 9.22 -4.86 18.19
C ILE A 136 10.17 -4.87 19.38
N HIS A 137 9.78 -4.21 20.46
CA HIS A 137 10.55 -4.10 21.69
C HIS A 137 9.63 -3.76 22.87
N ASN A 138 10.17 -3.83 24.09
CA ASN A 138 9.45 -3.47 25.32
C ASN A 138 9.20 -1.94 25.40
N CYS A 139 8.26 -1.53 26.24
CA CYS A 139 8.00 -0.11 26.51
C CYS A 139 9.24 0.52 27.14
N TRP A 140 9.68 1.63 26.55
CA TRP A 140 10.80 2.42 27.05
C TRP A 140 10.31 3.75 27.60
N VAL A 141 11.01 4.26 28.60
CA VAL A 141 10.75 5.54 29.25
C VAL A 141 12.08 6.20 29.60
N VAL A 142 12.08 7.53 29.66
CA VAL A 142 13.20 8.30 30.22
C VAL A 142 12.85 8.65 31.65
N ALA A 143 13.69 8.24 32.60
CA ALA A 143 13.47 8.48 34.03
C ALA A 143 14.72 8.97 34.74
N MET A 144 14.51 9.71 35.83
CA MET A 144 15.55 10.20 36.72
C MET A 144 15.08 10.04 38.16
N GLY A 145 15.86 9.37 39.00
CA GLY A 145 15.45 9.04 40.36
C GLY A 145 16.48 8.17 41.07
N ASN A 146 16.08 7.66 42.23
CA ASN A 146 16.87 6.75 43.04
C ASN A 146 16.47 5.27 42.78
N ARG A 147 17.14 4.33 43.47
CA ARG A 147 16.92 2.89 43.26
C ARG A 147 15.48 2.41 43.49
N HIS A 148 14.72 3.07 44.37
CA HIS A 148 13.33 2.72 44.63
C HIS A 148 12.44 3.16 43.47
N ASP A 149 12.65 4.38 42.98
CA ASP A 149 11.93 4.93 41.83
C ASP A 149 12.13 4.03 40.59
N PHE A 150 13.34 3.54 40.34
CA PHE A 150 13.61 2.64 39.21
C PHE A 150 13.01 1.23 39.39
N ALA A 151 12.97 0.70 40.60
CA ALA A 151 12.34 -0.60 40.86
C ALA A 151 10.81 -0.53 40.69
N GLU A 152 10.19 0.55 41.18
CA GLU A 152 8.77 0.82 40.97
C GLU A 152 8.45 1.04 39.48
N LEU A 153 9.26 1.85 38.80
CA LEU A 153 9.11 2.12 37.38
C LEU A 153 9.18 0.84 36.54
N SER A 154 10.19 0.00 36.78
CA SER A 154 10.32 -1.29 36.09
C SER A 154 9.07 -2.17 36.27
N ALA A 155 8.54 -2.26 37.48
CA ALA A 155 7.32 -3.03 37.75
C ALA A 155 6.09 -2.41 37.07
N SER A 156 6.03 -1.07 36.97
CA SER A 156 4.92 -0.37 36.31
C SER A 156 4.90 -0.51 34.79
N LEU A 157 6.01 -0.88 34.15
CA LEU A 157 6.09 -1.07 32.70
C LEU A 157 5.56 -2.43 32.25
N GLU A 158 5.66 -3.44 33.11
CA GLU A 158 5.27 -4.82 32.82
C GLU A 158 3.84 -4.97 32.26
N PRO A 159 2.81 -4.26 32.77
CA PRO A 159 1.48 -4.34 32.17
C PRO A 159 1.41 -3.84 30.73
N PHE A 160 2.21 -2.84 30.36
CA PHE A 160 2.25 -2.31 28.99
C PHE A 160 2.99 -3.26 28.05
N ASP A 161 4.09 -3.85 28.51
CA ASP A 161 4.81 -4.90 27.77
C ASP A 161 3.91 -6.09 27.50
N ASN A 162 3.16 -6.55 28.52
CA ASN A 162 2.21 -7.64 28.38
C ASN A 162 1.06 -7.30 27.41
N ALA A 163 0.55 -6.06 27.41
CA ALA A 163 -0.49 -5.64 26.48
C ALA A 163 0.01 -5.63 25.03
N MET A 164 1.24 -5.17 24.78
CA MET A 164 1.84 -5.23 23.44
C MET A 164 2.11 -6.67 23.01
N ALA A 165 2.66 -7.49 23.91
CA ALA A 165 2.93 -8.90 23.65
C ALA A 165 1.64 -9.67 23.31
N ASP A 166 0.53 -9.39 23.99
CA ASP A 166 -0.78 -9.95 23.70
C ASP A 166 -1.26 -9.63 22.28
N ILE A 167 -1.10 -8.38 21.84
CA ILE A 167 -1.46 -7.97 20.47
C ILE A 167 -0.64 -8.74 19.43
N TYR A 168 0.67 -8.85 19.61
CA TYR A 168 1.53 -9.58 18.68
C TYR A 168 1.23 -11.09 18.71
N ALA A 169 1.01 -11.68 19.88
CA ALA A 169 0.67 -13.09 20.02
C ALA A 169 -0.68 -13.40 19.36
N ALA A 170 -1.69 -12.57 19.61
CA ALA A 170 -3.01 -12.69 18.99
C ALA A 170 -2.95 -12.59 17.47
N ARG A 171 -2.07 -11.73 16.93
CA ARG A 171 -1.91 -11.59 15.49
C ARG A 171 -1.13 -12.74 14.85
N SER A 172 0.02 -13.08 15.42
CA SER A 172 0.97 -14.03 14.85
C SER A 172 0.63 -15.50 15.10
N GLY A 173 -0.16 -15.78 16.15
CA GLY A 173 -0.36 -17.14 16.65
C GLY A 173 0.85 -17.71 17.40
N LEU A 174 1.91 -16.92 17.60
CA LEU A 174 3.05 -17.31 18.43
C LEU A 174 2.64 -17.34 19.91
N ASP A 175 3.30 -18.19 20.70
CA ASP A 175 3.10 -18.20 22.13
C ASP A 175 3.65 -16.92 22.78
N MET A 176 3.03 -16.49 23.88
CA MET A 176 3.39 -15.28 24.61
C MET A 176 4.88 -15.22 24.99
N ALA A 177 5.48 -16.34 25.40
CA ALA A 177 6.88 -16.36 25.83
C ALA A 177 7.85 -16.16 24.65
N THR A 178 7.50 -16.65 23.46
CA THR A 178 8.26 -16.38 22.23
C THR A 178 8.17 -14.90 21.85
N VAL A 179 6.99 -14.29 21.93
CA VAL A 179 6.81 -12.86 21.64
C VAL A 179 7.59 -12.00 22.62
N GLN A 180 7.49 -12.28 23.93
CA GLN A 180 8.23 -11.56 24.96
C GLN A 180 9.74 -11.62 24.73
N LYS A 181 10.29 -12.79 24.35
CA LYS A 181 11.71 -12.90 23.99
C LYS A 181 12.10 -12.04 22.79
N LEU A 182 11.22 -11.91 21.79
CA LEU A 182 11.48 -11.04 20.65
C LEU A 182 11.48 -9.57 21.06
N MET A 183 10.56 -9.18 21.95
CA MET A 183 10.49 -7.82 22.49
C MET A 183 11.67 -7.49 23.40
N ASP A 184 12.08 -8.41 24.28
CA ASP A 184 13.28 -8.28 25.12
C ASP A 184 14.56 -8.08 24.30
N ALA A 185 14.61 -8.64 23.09
CA ALA A 185 15.77 -8.58 22.20
C ALA A 185 15.78 -7.37 21.25
N GLU A 186 14.76 -6.50 21.30
CA GLU A 186 14.57 -5.40 20.34
C GLU A 186 14.64 -5.87 18.87
N SER A 187 13.79 -6.84 18.54
CA SER A 187 13.90 -7.57 17.27
C SER A 187 13.48 -6.74 16.06
N TYR A 188 14.35 -6.71 15.04
CA TYR A 188 14.03 -6.27 13.68
C TYR A 188 13.68 -7.49 12.83
N ILE A 189 12.45 -7.52 12.32
CA ILE A 189 11.86 -8.63 11.58
C ILE A 189 11.65 -8.17 10.14
N GLY A 190 12.39 -8.75 9.20
CA GLY A 190 12.29 -8.41 7.78
C GLY A 190 10.97 -8.88 7.16
N GLY A 191 10.62 -8.34 5.99
CA GLY A 191 9.34 -8.61 5.33
C GLY A 191 8.99 -10.09 5.15
N SER A 192 9.92 -10.92 4.64
CA SER A 192 9.68 -12.36 4.50
C SER A 192 9.48 -13.04 5.85
N ASP A 193 10.35 -12.76 6.82
CA ASP A 193 10.27 -13.34 8.17
C ASP A 193 8.99 -12.91 8.89
N ALA A 194 8.50 -11.70 8.65
CA ALA A 194 7.25 -11.20 9.21
C ALA A 194 6.06 -12.01 8.68
N VAL A 195 6.06 -12.36 7.38
CA VAL A 195 5.05 -13.25 6.79
C VAL A 195 5.16 -14.66 7.36
N GLU A 196 6.37 -15.23 7.43
CA GLU A 196 6.59 -16.57 7.99
C GLU A 196 6.17 -16.69 9.46
N LYS A 197 6.35 -15.61 10.23
CA LYS A 197 5.95 -15.54 11.65
C LYS A 197 4.50 -15.16 11.87
N GLY A 198 3.71 -14.90 10.81
CA GLY A 198 2.31 -14.49 10.92
C GLY A 198 2.09 -13.04 11.39
N LEU A 199 3.14 -12.23 11.44
CA LEU A 199 3.05 -10.79 11.76
C LEU A 199 2.61 -9.96 10.53
N ALA A 200 2.72 -10.53 9.33
CA ALA A 200 2.15 -10.01 8.09
C ALA A 200 1.49 -11.15 7.30
N ASP A 201 0.54 -10.83 6.42
CA ASP A 201 -0.15 -11.82 5.60
C ASP A 201 0.58 -12.08 4.27
N SER A 202 1.16 -11.03 3.69
CA SER A 202 1.83 -11.13 2.40
C SER A 202 2.88 -10.05 2.19
N LEU A 203 3.73 -10.26 1.17
CA LEU A 203 4.57 -9.18 0.66
C LEU A 203 3.72 -8.20 -0.17
N LEU A 204 4.17 -6.95 -0.27
CA LEU A 204 3.58 -5.98 -1.20
C LEU A 204 3.52 -6.55 -2.63
N SER A 205 2.51 -6.17 -3.40
CA SER A 205 2.23 -6.74 -4.73
C SER A 205 3.39 -6.64 -5.72
N ALA A 206 4.23 -5.60 -5.63
CA ALA A 206 5.42 -5.45 -6.47
C ALA A 206 6.53 -6.46 -6.15
N ASP A 207 6.55 -6.96 -4.91
CA ASP A 207 7.53 -7.93 -4.41
C ASP A 207 7.00 -9.37 -4.41
N ALA A 208 5.69 -9.56 -4.58
CA ALA A 208 5.05 -10.86 -4.68
C ALA A 208 5.58 -11.59 -5.92
N VAL A 209 6.29 -12.69 -5.71
CA VAL A 209 6.67 -13.60 -6.79
C VAL A 209 5.42 -14.35 -7.22
N SER A 210 4.73 -13.88 -8.26
CA SER A 210 3.70 -14.70 -8.89
C SER A 210 4.39 -15.80 -9.69
N ASP A 211 4.13 -17.06 -9.39
CA ASP A 211 4.33 -18.15 -10.34
C ASP A 211 3.35 -17.93 -11.50
N GLY A 212 3.73 -17.07 -12.45
CA GLY A 212 2.94 -16.74 -13.66
C GLY A 212 2.86 -17.90 -14.65
N ASP A 213 3.07 -19.12 -14.17
CA ASP A 213 3.21 -20.36 -14.90
C ASP A 213 1.91 -20.84 -15.53
N GLU A 214 0.77 -20.27 -15.11
CA GLU A 214 -0.58 -20.56 -15.61
C GLU A 214 -1.17 -19.42 -16.47
N THR A 215 -0.41 -18.38 -16.81
CA THR A 215 -0.90 -17.38 -17.77
C THR A 215 -1.00 -17.98 -19.18
N PRO A 216 -1.98 -17.60 -20.03
CA PRO A 216 -2.05 -18.06 -21.41
C PRO A 216 -0.75 -17.81 -22.20
N ALA A 217 -0.06 -16.70 -21.90
CA ALA A 217 1.24 -16.38 -22.48
C ALA A 217 2.36 -17.34 -22.02
N ALA A 218 2.38 -17.74 -20.74
CA ALA A 218 3.32 -18.73 -20.22
C ALA A 218 3.04 -20.13 -20.79
N ALA A 219 1.77 -20.53 -20.91
CA ALA A 219 1.36 -21.78 -21.54
C ALA A 219 1.82 -21.86 -23.01
N LEU A 220 1.63 -20.78 -23.79
CA LEU A 220 2.10 -20.73 -25.19
C LEU A 220 3.63 -20.78 -25.31
N ARG A 221 4.37 -20.18 -24.36
CA ARG A 221 5.84 -20.28 -24.32
C ARG A 221 6.33 -21.68 -23.98
N LYS A 222 5.70 -22.35 -23.01
CA LYS A 222 5.98 -23.76 -22.70
C LYS A 222 5.69 -24.65 -23.92
N LEU A 223 4.60 -24.40 -24.64
CA LEU A 223 4.23 -25.13 -25.85
C LEU A 223 5.22 -24.89 -27.01
N ASP A 224 5.70 -23.66 -27.24
CA ASP A 224 6.76 -23.39 -28.22
C ASP A 224 8.07 -24.11 -27.86
N ALA A 225 8.43 -24.14 -26.57
CA ALA A 225 9.63 -24.83 -26.09
C ALA A 225 9.53 -26.36 -26.30
N LEU A 226 8.35 -26.96 -26.07
CA LEU A 226 8.12 -28.39 -26.31
C LEU A 226 8.17 -28.72 -27.81
N LEU A 227 7.56 -27.91 -28.68
CA LEU A 227 7.62 -28.08 -30.13
C LEU A 227 9.03 -27.84 -30.71
N ALA A 228 9.82 -26.96 -30.08
CA ALA A 228 11.21 -26.77 -30.46
C ALA A 228 12.05 -28.02 -30.13
N LYS A 229 11.74 -28.70 -29.03
CA LYS A 229 12.39 -29.96 -28.61
C LYS A 229 12.07 -31.12 -29.55
N SER A 230 10.91 -31.11 -30.22
CA SER A 230 10.53 -32.07 -31.26
C SER A 230 11.05 -31.73 -32.66
N ASN A 231 12.05 -30.84 -32.79
CA ASN A 231 12.64 -30.39 -34.07
C ASN A 231 11.64 -29.75 -35.06
N THR A 232 10.48 -29.27 -34.59
CA THR A 232 9.53 -28.57 -35.47
C THR A 232 10.09 -27.21 -35.89
N PRO A 233 10.15 -26.87 -37.20
CA PRO A 233 10.67 -25.59 -37.67
C PRO A 233 9.93 -24.37 -37.07
N ARG A 234 10.67 -23.29 -36.81
CA ARG A 234 10.14 -22.08 -36.14
C ARG A 234 8.92 -21.46 -36.86
N SER A 235 8.87 -21.55 -38.19
CA SER A 235 7.73 -21.07 -39.00
C SER A 235 6.46 -21.86 -38.71
N GLU A 236 6.57 -23.17 -38.56
CA GLU A 236 5.47 -24.09 -38.29
C GLU A 236 4.98 -23.98 -36.85
N ARG A 237 5.89 -23.87 -35.88
CA ARG A 237 5.53 -23.60 -34.47
C ARG A 237 4.70 -22.32 -34.32
N ARG A 238 5.13 -21.22 -34.98
CA ARG A 238 4.39 -19.95 -34.97
C ARG A 238 3.02 -20.06 -35.62
N LYS A 239 2.87 -20.88 -36.67
CA LYS A 239 1.58 -21.13 -37.34
C LYS A 239 0.63 -21.89 -36.41
N LEU A 240 1.12 -22.94 -35.74
CA LEU A 240 0.35 -23.75 -34.79
C LEU A 240 -0.09 -22.93 -33.58
N ILE A 241 0.84 -22.19 -32.96
CA ILE A 241 0.57 -21.32 -31.80
C ILE A 241 -0.46 -20.24 -32.17
N LYS A 242 -0.34 -19.62 -33.36
CA LYS A 242 -1.28 -18.59 -33.85
C LYS A 242 -2.68 -19.14 -34.13
N ALA A 243 -2.77 -20.39 -34.58
CA ALA A 243 -4.05 -21.06 -34.78
C ALA A 243 -4.72 -21.41 -33.44
N LEU A 244 -3.93 -21.82 -32.45
CA LEU A 244 -4.39 -22.14 -31.10
C LEU A 244 -4.87 -20.89 -30.34
N SER A 245 -4.17 -19.76 -30.52
CA SER A 245 -4.42 -18.51 -29.78
C SER A 245 -5.55 -17.66 -30.36
N GLY A 246 -6.35 -18.19 -31.29
CA GLY A 246 -7.59 -17.56 -31.79
C GLY A 246 -7.46 -16.06 -32.07
N GLY A 247 -6.61 -15.68 -33.04
CA GLY A 247 -6.69 -14.36 -33.67
C GLY A 247 -6.72 -13.14 -32.74
N MET A 248 -5.68 -12.92 -31.92
CA MET A 248 -5.47 -11.59 -31.33
C MET A 248 -4.01 -11.16 -31.48
N SER A 249 -3.72 -10.48 -32.58
CA SER A 249 -2.60 -9.55 -32.65
C SER A 249 -3.15 -8.20 -33.07
N GLY A 250 -3.04 -7.23 -32.16
CA GLY A 250 -3.23 -5.83 -32.49
C GLY A 250 -2.34 -5.38 -33.66
N ALA A 251 -2.78 -4.29 -34.28
CA ALA A 251 -2.23 -3.63 -35.46
C ALA A 251 -2.57 -4.30 -36.81
N ALA A 252 -3.74 -3.96 -37.33
CA ALA A 252 -3.94 -3.89 -38.77
C ALA A 252 -3.70 -2.44 -39.22
N THR A 253 -2.75 -2.23 -40.12
CA THR A 253 -2.96 -1.26 -41.18
C THR A 253 -2.92 -2.04 -42.47
N ASN A 254 -4.05 -2.12 -43.19
CA ASN A 254 -4.10 -1.96 -44.64
C ASN A 254 -5.53 -1.75 -45.19
N HIS A 255 -5.54 -0.84 -46.15
CA HIS A 255 -6.52 -0.03 -46.89
C HIS A 255 -8.05 -0.28 -46.99
N ASP A 256 -8.65 -1.44 -46.71
CA ASP A 256 -10.09 -1.63 -47.04
C ASP A 256 -10.93 -2.12 -45.86
N GLY A 257 -11.23 -1.19 -44.94
CA GLY A 257 -11.85 -1.43 -43.63
C GLY A 257 -13.19 -2.19 -43.62
N THR A 258 -13.13 -3.52 -43.54
CA THR A 258 -14.22 -4.36 -43.01
C THR A 258 -13.66 -5.58 -42.27
N PRO A 259 -14.03 -5.84 -41.00
CA PRO A 259 -13.61 -7.04 -40.28
C PRO A 259 -14.54 -8.22 -40.60
N GLY A 260 -14.00 -9.29 -41.18
CA GLY A 260 -14.67 -10.59 -41.30
C GLY A 260 -14.10 -11.56 -40.26
N ALA A 261 -14.96 -12.12 -39.41
CA ALA A 261 -14.62 -13.22 -38.53
C ALA A 261 -14.28 -14.46 -39.37
N ALA A 262 -13.10 -15.06 -39.17
CA ALA A 262 -12.81 -16.38 -39.71
C ALA A 262 -13.30 -17.44 -38.71
N GLU A 263 -14.45 -18.03 -39.00
CA GLU A 263 -15.17 -18.94 -38.09
C GLU A 263 -14.78 -20.42 -38.21
N GLU A 264 -13.77 -20.79 -39.02
CA GLU A 264 -13.38 -22.20 -39.16
C GLU A 264 -11.89 -22.44 -38.92
N ILE A 265 -11.59 -23.16 -37.83
CA ILE A 265 -10.29 -23.76 -37.57
C ILE A 265 -10.05 -24.83 -38.63
N LYS A 266 -9.06 -24.63 -39.51
CA LYS A 266 -8.78 -25.56 -40.61
C LYS A 266 -8.39 -26.95 -40.08
N PRO A 267 -9.04 -28.05 -40.53
CA PRO A 267 -8.79 -29.41 -40.04
C PRO A 267 -7.36 -29.90 -40.30
N GLU A 268 -6.71 -29.40 -41.35
CA GLU A 268 -5.29 -29.65 -41.63
C GLU A 268 -4.36 -29.20 -40.48
N ILE A 269 -4.73 -28.13 -39.79
CA ILE A 269 -3.94 -27.58 -38.68
C ILE A 269 -4.09 -28.47 -37.43
N ILE A 270 -5.29 -28.98 -37.19
CA ILE A 270 -5.57 -29.93 -36.09
C ILE A 270 -4.74 -31.20 -36.28
N ASN A 271 -4.78 -31.80 -37.48
CA ASN A 271 -3.97 -32.99 -37.80
C ASN A 271 -2.45 -32.74 -37.63
N SER A 272 -1.96 -31.55 -37.99
CA SER A 272 -0.54 -31.21 -37.79
C SER A 272 -0.15 -31.08 -36.31
N LEU A 273 -1.06 -30.58 -35.48
CA LEU A 273 -0.90 -30.49 -34.03
C LEU A 273 -0.91 -31.88 -33.38
N GLU A 274 -1.85 -32.74 -33.77
CA GLU A 274 -1.94 -34.12 -33.28
C GLU A 274 -0.67 -34.93 -33.62
N ASN A 275 -0.14 -34.78 -34.84
CA ASN A 275 1.11 -35.43 -35.25
C ASN A 275 2.33 -34.93 -34.46
N ALA A 276 2.41 -33.62 -34.20
CA ALA A 276 3.48 -33.04 -33.39
C ALA A 276 3.40 -33.49 -31.92
N LEU A 277 2.18 -33.65 -31.39
CA LEU A 277 1.94 -34.09 -30.02
C LEU A 277 2.20 -35.61 -29.86
N ALA A 278 1.88 -36.40 -30.88
CA ALA A 278 2.21 -37.84 -30.92
C ALA A 278 3.73 -38.12 -30.93
N ALA A 279 4.53 -37.20 -31.48
CA ALA A 279 6.00 -37.29 -31.46
C ALA A 279 6.61 -37.01 -30.08
N LEU A 280 5.84 -36.46 -29.14
CA LEU A 280 6.25 -36.17 -27.76
C LEU A 280 6.06 -37.36 -26.80
N VAL A 281 5.27 -38.37 -27.19
CA VAL A 281 4.88 -39.53 -26.35
C VAL A 281 5.70 -40.80 -26.68
N ARG A 282 6.67 -40.71 -27.61
CA ARG A 282 7.65 -41.78 -27.88
C ARG A 282 8.99 -41.47 -27.22
#